data_AF-A0A845XY87-F1
#
_entry.id   AF-A0A845XY87-F1
#
_cell.length_a   1.000
_cell.length_b   1.000
_cell.length_c   1.000
_cell.angle_alpha   90.00
_cell.angle_beta   90.00
_cell.angle_gamma   90.00
#
_symmetry.space_group_name_H-M   'P 1'
#
loop_
_entity.id
_entity.type
_entity.pdbx_description
1 polymer ?
#
loop_
_entity_poly.entity_id
_entity_poly.type
_entity_poly.pdbx_seq_one_letter_code
_entity_poly.pdbx_strand_id
1 'polypeptide(L)'
;MMINIRSRLAKLRSDEKALLLRKSPSQFLKANRIKELFIILSDYDFIEAKINHPELGVKALIEDYELIDDIDLSHPDYSQQTIQSLKLIQGALRLSTHILSQDPNQLAGQLSGRLLEFDTPDIQRLLQQIPETETTCLRSLTATLTPPTGLLLSTLSGHGDSVNAVAVTPDDTKVI
;
A
#
# COMPACT_ATOMS: atom_id res chain seq x y z
N MET A 1 -7.75 -11.65 -17.89
CA MET A 1 -9.05 -11.24 -17.30
C MET A 1 -8.74 -10.41 -16.06
N MET A 2 -8.95 -9.09 -16.11
CA MET A 2 -8.70 -8.22 -14.95
C MET A 2 -9.65 -8.63 -13.82
N ILE A 3 -9.08 -8.91 -12.64
CA ILE A 3 -9.86 -9.13 -11.44
C ILE A 3 -10.49 -7.78 -11.08
N ASN A 4 -11.80 -7.63 -11.27
CA ASN A 4 -12.51 -6.43 -10.81
C ASN A 4 -12.73 -6.56 -9.29
N ILE A 5 -11.72 -6.15 -8.51
CA ILE A 5 -11.68 -6.30 -7.06
C ILE A 5 -12.86 -5.55 -6.41
N ARG A 6 -13.15 -4.32 -6.87
CA ARG A 6 -14.32 -3.53 -6.43
C ARG A 6 -15.63 -4.32 -6.50
N SER A 7 -15.97 -4.87 -7.66
CA SER A 7 -17.21 -5.61 -7.86
C SER A 7 -17.30 -6.88 -6.99
N ARG A 8 -16.16 -7.49 -6.70
CA ARG A 8 -16.08 -8.69 -5.87
C ARG A 8 -16.24 -8.33 -4.40
N LEU A 9 -15.59 -7.27 -3.93
CA LEU A 9 -15.75 -6.76 -2.58
C LEU A 9 -17.19 -6.31 -2.32
N ALA A 10 -17.83 -5.62 -3.26
CA ALA A 10 -19.21 -5.13 -3.10
C ALA A 10 -20.25 -6.23 -2.79
N LYS A 11 -19.98 -7.48 -3.18
CA LYS A 11 -20.90 -8.62 -2.98
C LYS A 11 -20.70 -9.36 -1.65
N LEU A 12 -19.64 -9.06 -0.91
CA LEU A 12 -19.24 -9.80 0.29
C LEU A 12 -19.72 -9.11 1.57
N ARG A 13 -19.99 -9.92 2.59
CA ARG A 13 -20.21 -9.44 3.96
C ARG A 13 -18.91 -8.92 4.57
N SER A 14 -18.98 -8.13 5.64
CA SER A 14 -17.78 -7.49 6.21
C SER A 14 -16.73 -8.50 6.68
N ASP A 15 -17.14 -9.59 7.32
CA ASP A 15 -16.29 -10.70 7.75
C ASP A 15 -15.60 -11.40 6.56
N GLU A 16 -16.35 -11.61 5.48
CA GLU A 16 -15.83 -12.21 4.25
C GLU A 16 -14.84 -11.27 3.54
N LYS A 17 -15.11 -9.96 3.52
CA LYS A 17 -14.17 -8.94 3.03
C LYS A 17 -12.87 -8.97 3.84
N ALA A 18 -12.97 -8.96 5.17
CA ALA A 18 -11.81 -9.03 6.06
C ALA A 18 -10.92 -10.24 5.74
N LEU A 19 -11.54 -11.41 5.64
CA LEU A 19 -10.84 -12.66 5.35
C LEU A 19 -10.15 -12.63 3.98
N LEU A 20 -10.85 -12.15 2.95
CA LEU A 20 -10.32 -12.02 1.60
C LEU A 20 -9.14 -11.06 1.57
N LEU A 21 -9.30 -9.84 2.11
CA LEU A 21 -8.25 -8.81 2.11
C LEU A 21 -7.02 -9.26 2.91
N ARG A 22 -7.23 -9.97 4.03
CA ARG A 22 -6.13 -10.49 4.87
C ARG A 22 -5.37 -11.62 4.18
N LYS A 23 -6.07 -12.59 3.57
CA LYS A 23 -5.42 -13.83 3.10
C LYS A 23 -4.95 -13.78 1.65
N SER A 24 -5.57 -12.97 0.78
CA SER A 24 -5.31 -13.02 -0.67
C SER A 24 -3.84 -12.89 -1.04
N PRO A 25 -3.07 -11.91 -0.50
CA PRO A 25 -1.65 -11.75 -0.85
C PRO A 25 -0.82 -13.01 -0.57
N SER A 26 -0.89 -13.52 0.67
CA SER A 26 -0.18 -14.74 1.08
C SER A 26 -0.63 -15.99 0.31
N GLN A 27 -1.91 -16.08 -0.06
CA GLN A 27 -2.44 -17.21 -0.84
C GLN A 27 -1.95 -17.18 -2.28
N PHE A 28 -1.88 -16.01 -2.91
CA PHE A 28 -1.33 -15.87 -4.25
C PHE A 28 0.16 -16.25 -4.27
N LEU A 29 0.94 -15.79 -3.29
CA LEU A 29 2.34 -16.18 -3.16
C LEU A 29 2.49 -17.71 -3.02
N LYS A 30 1.77 -18.33 -2.08
CA LYS A 30 1.81 -19.79 -1.85
C LYS A 30 1.37 -20.62 -3.05
N ALA A 31 0.47 -20.09 -3.86
CA ALA A 31 0.00 -20.73 -5.09
C ALA A 31 0.89 -20.40 -6.32
N ASN A 32 2.02 -19.71 -6.14
CA ASN A 32 2.89 -19.19 -7.20
C ASN A 32 2.16 -18.32 -8.24
N ARG A 33 1.11 -17.60 -7.81
CA ARG A 33 0.29 -16.70 -8.62
C ARG A 33 0.78 -15.27 -8.49
N ILE A 34 2.03 -15.05 -8.86
CA ILE A 34 2.74 -13.78 -8.63
C ILE A 34 2.12 -12.62 -9.41
N LYS A 35 1.62 -12.87 -10.63
CA LYS A 35 0.92 -11.85 -11.44
C LYS A 35 -0.29 -11.29 -10.69
N GLU A 36 -1.08 -12.17 -10.09
CA GLU A 36 -2.26 -11.75 -9.31
C GLU A 36 -1.87 -11.03 -8.02
N LEU A 37 -0.79 -11.44 -7.35
CA LEU A 37 -0.24 -10.70 -6.21
C LEU A 37 0.10 -9.26 -6.61
N PHE A 38 0.78 -9.07 -7.74
CA PHE A 38 1.17 -7.74 -8.20
C PHE A 38 -0.03 -6.90 -8.62
N ILE A 39 -1.02 -7.51 -9.26
CA ILE A 39 -2.27 -6.82 -9.62
C ILE A 39 -2.96 -6.31 -8.36
N ILE A 40 -3.12 -7.13 -7.31
CA ILE A 40 -3.83 -6.66 -6.10
C ILE A 40 -3.02 -5.62 -5.32
N LEU A 41 -1.69 -5.72 -5.30
CA LEU A 41 -0.80 -4.74 -4.63
C LEU A 41 -0.57 -3.47 -5.46
N SER A 42 -1.10 -3.37 -6.67
CA SER A 42 -1.11 -2.15 -7.48
C SER A 42 -2.52 -1.65 -7.79
N ASP A 43 -3.54 -2.22 -7.13
CA ASP A 43 -4.94 -1.86 -7.31
C ASP A 43 -5.41 -0.96 -6.17
N TYR A 44 -5.91 0.22 -6.53
CA TYR A 44 -6.31 1.23 -5.56
C TYR A 44 -7.50 0.77 -4.71
N ASP A 45 -8.48 0.09 -5.31
CA ASP A 45 -9.66 -0.39 -4.59
C ASP A 45 -9.30 -1.46 -3.55
N PHE A 46 -8.34 -2.33 -3.85
CA PHE A 46 -7.80 -3.29 -2.87
C PHE A 46 -7.09 -2.58 -1.71
N ILE A 47 -6.19 -1.65 -2.03
CA ILE A 47 -5.40 -0.89 -1.05
C ILE A 47 -6.34 -0.10 -0.13
N GLU A 48 -7.28 0.64 -0.72
CA GLU A 48 -8.27 1.45 0.01
C GLU A 48 -9.16 0.58 0.89
N ALA A 49 -9.69 -0.52 0.35
CA ALA A 49 -10.54 -1.43 1.12
C ALA A 49 -9.77 -2.07 2.29
N LYS A 50 -8.49 -2.41 2.12
CA LYS A 50 -7.68 -3.01 3.17
C LYS A 50 -7.33 -2.01 4.28
N ILE A 51 -7.02 -0.76 3.92
CA ILE A 51 -6.72 0.29 4.91
C ILE A 51 -7.98 0.70 5.69
N ASN A 52 -9.13 0.82 5.01
CA ASN A 52 -10.39 1.25 5.64
C ASN A 52 -11.09 0.14 6.45
N HIS A 53 -10.64 -1.11 6.36
CA HIS A 53 -11.30 -2.20 7.08
C HIS A 53 -10.98 -2.15 8.59
N PRO A 54 -11.98 -2.20 9.50
CA PRO A 54 -11.77 -2.02 10.95
C PRO A 54 -10.81 -3.00 11.62
N GLU A 55 -10.73 -4.23 11.10
CA GLU A 55 -9.82 -5.28 11.61
C GLU A 55 -8.44 -5.29 10.95
N LEU A 56 -8.20 -4.39 9.99
CA LEU A 56 -6.96 -4.30 9.22
C LEU A 56 -6.40 -2.88 9.41
N GLY A 57 -5.86 -2.29 8.35
CA GLY A 57 -5.19 -1.00 8.39
C GLY A 57 -3.91 -0.99 7.58
N VAL A 58 -3.27 0.18 7.55
CA VAL A 58 -2.07 0.41 6.73
C VAL A 58 -0.90 -0.51 7.08
N LYS A 59 -0.72 -0.88 8.35
CA LYS A 59 0.35 -1.82 8.77
C LYS A 59 0.18 -3.21 8.14
N ALA A 60 -1.04 -3.77 8.22
CA ALA A 60 -1.35 -5.07 7.62
C ALA A 60 -1.24 -5.06 6.08
N LEU A 61 -1.38 -3.90 5.45
CA LEU A 61 -1.12 -3.75 4.02
C LEU A 61 0.39 -3.69 3.74
N ILE A 62 1.18 -2.96 4.52
CA ILE A 62 2.65 -2.89 4.37
C ILE A 62 3.29 -4.28 4.49
N GLU A 63 2.81 -5.10 5.42
CA GLU A 63 3.22 -6.51 5.57
C GLU A 63 2.97 -7.33 4.29
N ASP A 64 1.93 -7.01 3.50
CA ASP A 64 1.71 -7.71 2.23
C ASP A 64 2.77 -7.37 1.18
N TYR A 65 3.31 -6.15 1.21
CA TYR A 65 4.39 -5.76 0.30
C TYR A 65 5.70 -6.42 0.70
N GLU A 66 5.93 -6.75 1.98
CA GLU A 66 7.13 -7.47 2.42
C GLU A 66 7.21 -8.89 1.83
N LEU A 67 6.07 -9.46 1.42
CA LEU A 67 6.03 -10.71 0.67
C LEU A 67 6.76 -10.64 -0.68
N ILE A 68 7.05 -9.44 -1.21
CA ILE A 68 7.74 -9.23 -2.48
C ILE A 68 9.25 -9.00 -2.31
N ASP A 69 9.79 -9.08 -1.10
CA ASP A 69 11.24 -8.88 -0.90
C ASP A 69 12.07 -10.07 -1.38
N ASP A 70 11.50 -11.29 -1.34
CA ASP A 70 12.19 -12.55 -1.67
C ASP A 70 11.89 -13.09 -3.08
N ILE A 71 11.19 -12.34 -3.94
CA ILE A 71 10.85 -12.79 -5.30
C ILE A 71 12.06 -12.72 -6.25
N ASP A 72 12.09 -13.66 -7.21
CA ASP A 72 13.14 -13.71 -8.22
C ASP A 72 13.01 -12.56 -9.25
N LEU A 73 13.93 -11.60 -9.18
CA LEU A 73 13.99 -10.46 -10.11
C LEU A 73 14.23 -10.86 -11.58
N SER A 74 14.61 -12.11 -11.86
CA SER A 74 14.91 -12.64 -13.20
C SER A 74 13.73 -13.42 -13.81
N HIS A 75 12.59 -13.49 -13.12
CA HIS A 75 11.46 -14.31 -13.57
C HIS A 75 10.74 -13.69 -14.79
N PRO A 76 10.40 -14.45 -15.83
CA PRO A 76 9.83 -13.92 -17.08
C PRO A 76 8.39 -13.41 -16.97
N ASP A 77 7.70 -13.73 -15.87
CA ASP A 77 6.28 -13.40 -15.69
C ASP A 77 6.01 -11.96 -15.28
N TYR A 78 7.04 -11.19 -14.92
CA TYR A 78 6.91 -9.80 -14.51
C TYR A 78 8.17 -9.00 -14.82
N SER A 79 8.00 -7.68 -14.94
CA SER A 79 9.10 -6.78 -15.26
C SER A 79 9.74 -6.23 -13.99
N GLN A 80 11.02 -5.87 -14.08
CA GLN A 80 11.69 -5.11 -13.02
C GLN A 80 10.97 -3.77 -12.73
N GLN A 81 10.35 -3.16 -13.76
CA GLN A 81 9.58 -1.94 -13.62
C GLN A 81 8.36 -2.13 -12.70
N THR A 82 7.66 -3.26 -12.80
CA THR A 82 6.52 -3.58 -11.91
C THR A 82 6.97 -3.75 -10.46
N ILE A 83 8.11 -4.42 -10.24
CA ILE A 83 8.69 -4.56 -8.89
C ILE A 83 9.06 -3.18 -8.33
N GLN A 84 9.67 -2.32 -9.15
CA GLN A 84 9.98 -0.95 -8.78
C GLN A 84 8.73 -0.15 -8.42
N SER A 85 7.65 -0.27 -9.20
CA SER A 85 6.36 0.37 -8.90
C SER A 85 5.82 -0.07 -7.54
N LEU A 86 5.84 -1.37 -7.24
CA LEU A 86 5.37 -1.88 -5.94
C LEU A 86 6.23 -1.37 -4.78
N LYS A 87 7.56 -1.30 -4.94
CA LYS A 87 8.45 -0.72 -3.92
C LYS A 87 8.20 0.77 -3.70
N LEU A 88 7.93 1.53 -4.75
CA LEU A 88 7.55 2.94 -4.65
C LEU A 88 6.21 3.11 -3.92
N ILE A 89 5.21 2.29 -4.24
CA ILE A 89 3.91 2.29 -3.56
C ILE A 89 4.09 1.93 -2.07
N GLN A 90 4.84 0.88 -1.76
CA GLN A 90 5.17 0.50 -0.38
C GLN A 90 5.86 1.64 0.37
N GLY A 91 6.86 2.28 -0.24
CA GLY A 91 7.56 3.43 0.35
C GLY A 91 6.63 4.60 0.62
N ALA A 92 5.69 4.90 -0.30
CA ALA A 92 4.70 5.95 -0.10
C ALA A 92 3.76 5.62 1.06
N LEU A 93 3.30 4.37 1.17
CA LEU A 93 2.49 3.89 2.29
C LEU A 93 3.24 3.96 3.64
N ARG A 94 4.54 3.60 3.66
CA ARG A 94 5.40 3.69 4.86
C ARG A 94 5.58 5.14 5.32
N LEU A 95 5.83 6.07 4.39
CA LEU A 95 5.92 7.51 4.68
C LEU A 95 4.58 8.10 5.19
N SER A 96 3.46 7.56 4.70
CA SER A 96 2.12 8.02 5.05
C SER A 96 1.48 7.27 6.21
N THR A 97 2.16 6.28 6.79
CA THR A 97 1.59 5.38 7.81
C THR A 97 0.98 6.12 8.99
N HIS A 98 1.67 7.13 9.51
CA HIS A 98 1.22 7.92 10.66
C HIS A 98 -0.02 8.76 10.38
N ILE A 99 -0.26 9.14 9.11
CA ILE A 99 -1.42 9.89 8.65
C ILE A 99 -2.58 8.93 8.40
N LEU A 100 -2.32 7.85 7.66
CA LEU A 100 -3.33 6.86 7.28
C LEU A 100 -3.83 6.02 8.46
N SER A 101 -3.04 5.91 9.52
CA SER A 101 -3.48 5.28 10.78
C SER A 101 -4.49 6.15 11.54
N GLN A 102 -4.49 7.47 11.31
CA GLN A 102 -5.43 8.41 11.95
C GLN A 102 -6.64 8.67 11.05
N ASP A 103 -6.40 8.88 9.76
CA ASP A 103 -7.42 9.15 8.76
C ASP A 103 -7.13 8.41 7.44
N PRO A 104 -7.67 7.19 7.28
CA PRO A 104 -7.59 6.41 6.05
C PRO A 104 -8.06 7.15 4.78
N ASN A 105 -8.96 8.14 4.90
CA ASN A 105 -9.50 8.85 3.74
C ASN A 105 -8.46 9.76 3.06
N GLN A 106 -7.32 9.99 3.70
CA GLN A 106 -6.21 10.74 3.08
C GLN A 106 -5.40 9.91 2.09
N LEU A 107 -5.72 8.63 1.88
CA LEU A 107 -5.00 7.73 0.97
C LEU A 107 -4.77 8.35 -0.41
N ALA A 108 -5.82 8.86 -1.04
CA ALA A 108 -5.74 9.49 -2.36
C ALA A 108 -4.71 10.63 -2.40
N GLY A 109 -4.77 11.55 -1.43
CA GLY A 109 -3.88 12.70 -1.33
C GLY A 109 -2.44 12.30 -1.04
N GLN A 110 -2.25 11.31 -0.18
CA GLN A 110 -0.94 10.77 0.17
C GLN A 110 -0.26 10.06 -1.00
N LEU A 111 -0.99 9.19 -1.72
CA LEU A 111 -0.45 8.48 -2.88
C LEU A 111 -0.19 9.44 -4.03
N SER A 112 -1.16 10.28 -4.40
CA SER A 112 -0.98 11.25 -5.49
C SER A 112 0.16 12.24 -5.18
N GLY A 113 0.21 12.80 -3.97
CA GLY A 113 1.25 13.77 -3.59
C GLY A 113 2.68 13.20 -3.61
N ARG A 114 2.85 11.89 -3.42
CA ARG A 114 4.17 11.22 -3.36
C ARG A 114 4.56 10.47 -4.63
N LEU A 115 3.59 10.04 -5.44
CA LEU A 115 3.82 9.14 -6.58
C LEU A 115 3.67 9.79 -7.96
N LEU A 116 3.17 11.03 -8.04
CA LEU A 116 2.88 11.70 -9.32
C LEU A 116 4.10 11.88 -10.23
N GLU A 117 5.32 11.90 -9.70
CA GLU A 117 6.56 12.05 -10.48
C GLU A 117 7.04 10.76 -11.16
N PHE A 118 6.38 9.62 -10.93
CA PHE A 118 6.79 8.33 -11.49
C PHE A 118 5.90 7.88 -12.65
N ASP A 119 6.50 7.66 -13.82
CA ASP A 119 5.81 7.32 -15.07
C ASP A 119 5.63 5.81 -15.31
N THR A 120 5.73 4.99 -14.26
CA THR A 120 5.54 3.54 -14.43
C THR A 120 4.07 3.18 -14.69
N PRO A 121 3.77 2.22 -15.59
CA PRO A 121 2.39 1.87 -15.93
C PRO A 121 1.52 1.48 -14.73
N ASP A 122 2.10 0.79 -13.74
CA ASP A 122 1.37 0.33 -12.56
C ASP A 122 1.02 1.50 -11.62
N ILE A 123 1.92 2.48 -11.44
CA ILE A 123 1.62 3.71 -10.67
C ILE A 123 0.59 4.57 -11.40
N GLN A 124 0.75 4.76 -12.71
CA GLN A 124 -0.19 5.56 -13.49
C GLN A 124 -1.60 4.96 -13.45
N ARG A 125 -1.71 3.63 -13.57
CA ARG A 125 -2.98 2.91 -13.42
C ARG A 125 -3.57 3.10 -12.01
N LEU A 126 -2.77 2.94 -10.96
CA LEU A 126 -3.19 3.15 -9.57
C LEU A 126 -3.75 4.57 -9.37
N LEU A 127 -3.03 5.59 -9.82
CA LEU A 127 -3.44 7.00 -9.66
C LEU A 127 -4.68 7.36 -10.50
N GLN A 128 -4.88 6.69 -11.64
CA GLN A 128 -6.08 6.84 -12.48
C GLN A 128 -7.34 6.23 -11.87
N GLN A 129 -7.22 5.29 -10.93
CA GLN A 129 -8.38 4.73 -10.21
C GLN A 129 -8.93 5.69 -9.13
N ILE A 130 -8.11 6.62 -8.64
CA ILE A 130 -8.50 7.58 -7.57
C ILE A 130 -9.76 8.39 -7.93
N PRO A 131 -9.88 9.00 -9.13
CA PRO A 131 -11.09 9.76 -9.48
C PRO A 131 -12.33 8.89 -9.72
N GLU A 132 -12.15 7.58 -9.88
CA GLU A 132 -13.25 6.63 -10.10
C GLU A 132 -13.88 6.16 -8.78
N THR A 133 -13.34 6.55 -7.63
CA THR A 133 -13.86 6.18 -6.32
C THR A 133 -15.18 6.91 -6.04
N GLU A 134 -16.12 6.25 -5.36
CA GLU A 134 -17.38 6.87 -4.94
C GLU A 134 -17.22 7.80 -3.73
N THR A 135 -16.07 7.75 -3.06
CA THR A 135 -15.72 8.58 -1.91
C THR A 135 -15.15 9.92 -2.34
N THR A 136 -15.62 11.00 -1.71
CA THR A 136 -15.03 12.33 -1.89
C THR A 136 -13.62 12.33 -1.31
N CYS A 137 -12.61 12.54 -2.15
CA CYS A 137 -11.22 12.57 -1.73
C CYS A 137 -10.50 13.81 -2.27
N LEU A 138 -9.48 14.26 -1.53
CA LEU A 138 -8.54 15.26 -2.03
C LEU A 138 -7.38 14.52 -2.69
N ARG A 139 -7.06 14.90 -3.93
CA ARG A 139 -5.84 14.45 -4.63
C ARG A 139 -4.97 15.63 -4.97
N SER A 140 -3.66 15.46 -4.86
CA SER A 140 -2.70 16.44 -5.33
C SER A 140 -2.69 16.44 -6.86
N LEU A 141 -2.48 17.61 -7.47
CA LEU A 141 -2.28 17.75 -8.92
C LEU A 141 -0.80 17.84 -9.31
N THR A 142 0.08 17.96 -8.32
CA THR A 142 1.53 18.02 -8.46
C THR A 142 2.18 17.16 -7.37
N ALA A 143 3.38 16.66 -7.62
CA ALA A 143 4.18 15.96 -6.61
C ALA A 143 4.66 16.99 -5.56
N THR A 144 3.97 17.03 -4.42
CA THR A 144 4.18 18.05 -3.36
C THR A 144 4.72 17.47 -2.05
N LEU A 145 4.67 16.14 -1.90
CA LEU A 145 5.12 15.44 -0.71
C LEU A 145 6.45 14.74 -0.97
N THR A 146 7.22 14.50 0.10
CA THR A 146 8.49 13.78 0.00
C THR A 146 8.32 12.46 -0.73
N PRO A 147 9.06 12.22 -1.82
CA PRO A 147 8.91 10.99 -2.58
C PRO A 147 9.50 9.78 -1.84
N PRO A 148 9.04 8.56 -2.16
CA PRO A 148 9.44 7.31 -1.51
C PRO A 148 10.83 6.79 -1.92
N THR A 149 11.70 7.67 -2.43
CA THR A 149 13.05 7.35 -2.92
C THR A 149 14.16 7.85 -1.97
N GLY A 150 13.81 8.66 -0.97
CA GLY A 150 14.75 9.22 0.00
C GLY A 150 15.13 8.28 1.14
N LEU A 151 16.02 8.77 2.02
CA LEU A 151 16.47 8.02 3.21
C LEU A 151 15.42 7.92 4.33
N LEU A 152 14.37 8.76 4.28
CA LEU A 152 13.28 8.70 5.25
C LEU A 152 12.40 7.50 4.93
N LEU A 153 12.37 6.52 5.83
CA LEU A 153 11.55 5.31 5.67
C LEU A 153 10.18 5.45 6.34
N SER A 154 10.12 6.05 7.53
CA SER A 154 8.88 6.24 8.27
C SER A 154 9.01 7.38 9.27
N THR A 155 7.85 7.89 9.72
CA THR A 155 7.73 8.91 10.76
C THR A 155 6.98 8.32 11.94
N LEU A 156 7.62 8.32 13.12
CA LEU A 156 6.97 7.95 14.37
C LEU A 156 6.29 9.18 14.97
N SER A 157 4.97 9.13 15.16
CA SER A 157 4.20 10.22 15.74
C SER A 157 3.20 9.71 16.77
N GLY A 158 2.51 10.62 17.45
CA GLY A 158 1.53 10.31 18.51
C GLY A 158 2.05 10.44 19.93
N HIS A 159 3.30 10.88 20.11
CA HIS A 159 3.81 11.31 21.42
C HIS A 159 3.11 12.60 21.86
N GLY A 160 2.76 12.70 23.15
CA GLY A 160 2.07 13.88 23.72
C GLY A 160 3.00 15.02 24.13
N ASP A 161 4.31 14.78 24.14
CA ASP A 161 5.36 15.74 24.51
C ASP A 161 6.67 15.35 23.82
N SER A 162 7.72 16.16 24.01
CA SER A 162 9.05 16.01 23.43
C SER A 162 9.65 14.62 23.66
N VAL A 163 10.14 14.02 22.58
CA VAL A 163 10.80 12.71 22.61
C VAL A 163 12.26 12.89 23.04
N ASN A 164 12.63 12.31 24.18
CA ASN A 164 13.98 12.42 24.75
C ASN A 164 14.92 11.26 24.33
N ALA A 165 14.36 10.12 23.91
CA ALA A 165 15.11 8.93 23.54
C ALA A 165 14.28 8.03 22.61
N VAL A 166 14.97 7.20 21.82
CA VAL A 166 14.41 6.15 20.97
C VAL A 166 15.34 4.95 21.00
N ALA A 167 14.81 3.74 21.09
CA ALA A 167 15.56 2.48 21.05
C ALA A 167 14.92 1.48 20.07
N VAL A 168 15.76 0.70 19.38
CA VAL A 168 15.32 -0.44 18.56
C VAL A 168 15.45 -1.71 19.40
N THR A 169 14.45 -2.59 19.36
CA THR A 169 14.53 -3.86 20.09
C THR A 169 15.60 -4.77 19.49
N PRO A 170 16.28 -5.63 20.30
CA PRO A 170 17.35 -6.50 19.79
C PRO A 170 16.92 -7.50 18.71
N ASP A 171 15.61 -7.73 18.58
CA ASP A 171 15.02 -8.59 17.54
C ASP A 171 14.64 -7.82 16.26
N ASP A 172 14.97 -6.53 16.18
CA ASP A 172 14.67 -5.60 15.08
C ASP A 172 13.16 -5.49 14.75
N THR A 173 12.27 -5.92 15.65
CA THR A 173 10.82 -5.93 15.38
C THR A 173 10.09 -4.67 15.85
N LYS A 174 10.68 -3.87 16.77
CA LYS A 174 10.02 -2.72 17.39
C LYS A 174 10.96 -1.56 17.62
N VAL A 175 10.38 -0.36 17.64
CA VAL A 175 11.02 0.88 18.07
C VAL A 175 10.23 1.42 19.27
N ILE A 176 10.93 1.80 20.34
CA ILE A 176 10.39 2.23 21.64
C ILE A 176 10.93 3.63 21.97
#